data_AF-A0A949YGF9-F1
#
_entry.id   AF-A0A949YGF9-F1
#
_cell.length_a   1.000
_cell.length_b   1.000
_cell.length_c   1.000
_cell.angle_alpha   90.00
_cell.angle_beta   90.00
_cell.angle_gamma   90.00
#
_symmetry.space_group_name_H-M   'P 1'
#
loop_
_entity.id
_entity.type
_entity.pdbx_description
1 polymer ?
#
loop_
_entity_poly.entity_id
_entity_poly.type
_entity_poly.pdbx_seq_one_letter_code
_entity_poly.pdbx_strand_id
1 'polypeptide(L)'
;MAGILGLLAQRFQDRVQIEQQSAAPIADMRNLATTNPGQNGVKLCPENTLERSAPGGVHQVYCWIHGLSYRDDQGRTWQFNAIECKETVEGETTTFAWITGLEVNTCTVEDIATKGGRHRWHIENQGFNRQKNSGFNLEHVFSIDPENLKAYYYLLQIAHMIQQLVEAGSLLRNLAAEFGRTPMQLFGSLKNLAHRLLDAFRYMILNDQAFDPLRAASIQIRLDSS
;
A
#
# COMPACT_ATOMS: atom_id res chain seq x y z
N MET A 1 -14.88 17.48 22.48
CA MET A 1 -14.33 16.13 22.75
C MET A 1 -13.97 15.32 21.49
N ALA A 2 -14.51 15.62 20.30
CA ALA A 2 -14.14 14.94 19.06
C ALA A 2 -12.69 15.19 18.58
N GLY A 3 -12.10 16.35 18.89
CA GLY A 3 -10.76 16.73 18.39
C GLY A 3 -9.57 16.00 19.04
N ILE A 4 -9.67 15.57 20.31
CA ILE A 4 -8.56 14.89 21.01
C ILE A 4 -8.56 13.39 20.69
N LEU A 5 -9.75 12.81 20.46
CA LEU A 5 -9.92 11.39 20.12
C LEU A 5 -9.53 11.09 18.66
N GLY A 6 -9.83 11.99 17.72
CA GLY A 6 -9.30 11.92 16.36
C GLY A 6 -7.77 11.97 16.33
N LEU A 7 -7.16 12.79 17.18
CA LEU A 7 -5.70 12.89 17.32
C LEU A 7 -5.03 11.62 17.87
N LEU A 8 -5.73 10.80 18.65
CA LEU A 8 -5.19 9.55 19.20
C LEU A 8 -5.27 8.40 18.19
N ALA A 9 -6.37 8.30 17.43
CA ALA A 9 -6.48 7.38 16.31
C ALA A 9 -5.50 7.74 15.20
N GLN A 10 -5.36 9.04 14.90
CA GLN A 10 -4.35 9.56 14.00
C GLN A 10 -2.95 9.29 14.54
N ARG A 11 -2.64 9.54 15.82
CA ARG A 11 -1.32 9.23 16.40
C ARG A 11 -0.98 7.75 16.46
N PHE A 12 -1.97 6.87 16.60
CA PHE A 12 -1.76 5.43 16.55
C PHE A 12 -1.51 4.98 15.10
N GLN A 13 -2.28 5.52 14.14
CA GLN A 13 -1.99 5.38 12.71
C GLN A 13 -0.60 5.93 12.38
N ASP A 14 -0.27 7.14 12.82
CA ASP A 14 1.02 7.79 12.63
C ASP A 14 2.15 7.03 13.31
N ARG A 15 1.96 6.40 14.49
CA ARG A 15 3.02 5.56 15.10
C ARG A 15 3.24 4.25 14.37
N VAL A 16 2.17 3.57 13.96
CA VAL A 16 2.25 2.35 13.13
C VAL A 16 2.84 2.69 11.75
N GLN A 17 2.51 3.87 11.25
CA GLN A 17 3.07 4.44 10.03
C GLN A 17 4.52 4.89 10.23
N ILE A 18 4.95 5.50 11.34
CA ILE A 18 6.33 5.94 11.60
C ILE A 18 7.30 4.75 11.65
N GLU A 19 6.86 3.58 12.13
CA GLU A 19 7.66 2.35 12.02
C GLU A 19 7.76 1.81 10.57
N GLN A 20 6.95 2.34 9.63
CA GLN A 20 6.96 2.00 8.19
C GLN A 20 7.20 3.19 7.24
N GLN A 21 7.34 4.42 7.77
CA GLN A 21 7.46 5.68 7.06
C GLN A 21 8.88 6.20 7.24
N SER A 22 9.76 5.78 6.35
CA SER A 22 10.82 6.65 5.88
C SER A 22 10.50 7.07 4.44
N ALA A 23 9.52 7.95 4.31
CA ALA A 23 9.35 8.79 3.15
C ALA A 23 8.82 10.15 3.62
N ALA A 24 9.62 10.84 4.43
CA ALA A 24 9.53 12.30 4.48
C ALA A 24 9.63 12.82 3.03
N PRO A 25 9.05 13.98 2.69
CA PRO A 25 9.45 14.68 1.47
C PRO A 25 10.96 14.92 1.63
N ILE A 26 11.75 14.10 0.95
CA ILE A 26 13.16 14.31 0.81
C ILE A 26 13.25 15.67 0.13
N ALA A 27 13.64 16.68 0.90
CA ALA A 27 14.01 17.98 0.38
C ALA A 27 14.91 17.73 -0.84
N ASP A 28 14.67 18.49 -1.93
CA ASP A 28 15.44 18.56 -3.17
C ASP A 28 16.72 17.71 -3.11
N MET A 29 16.87 16.67 -3.94
CA MET A 29 18.02 15.75 -3.87
C MET A 29 19.38 16.48 -3.83
N ARG A 30 19.44 17.74 -4.28
CA ARG A 30 20.57 18.66 -4.12
C ARG A 30 20.97 18.94 -2.67
N ASN A 31 20.03 18.94 -1.72
CA ASN A 31 20.24 19.20 -0.29
C ASN A 31 20.61 17.94 0.52
N LEU A 32 20.27 16.73 0.04
CA LEU A 32 20.79 15.50 0.66
C LEU A 32 22.28 15.29 0.36
N ALA A 33 22.77 15.86 -0.74
CA ALA A 33 24.16 15.82 -1.12
C ALA A 33 25.06 16.75 -0.28
N THR A 34 24.51 17.63 0.56
CA THR A 34 25.26 18.66 1.29
C THR A 34 25.42 18.41 2.80
N THR A 35 24.80 17.37 3.35
CA THR A 35 24.83 17.10 4.81
C THR A 35 25.96 16.18 5.29
N ASN A 36 26.84 15.70 4.40
CA ASN A 36 28.07 14.99 4.78
C ASN A 36 29.30 15.92 4.62
N PRO A 37 30.01 16.25 5.71
CA PRO A 37 31.27 16.99 5.63
C PRO A 37 32.34 16.09 4.99
N GLY A 38 32.41 16.11 3.66
CA GLY A 38 33.31 15.28 2.87
C GLY A 38 32.84 15.00 1.44
N GLN A 39 31.57 15.24 1.12
CA GLN A 39 31.06 15.13 -0.25
C GLN A 39 30.68 16.52 -0.77
N ASN A 40 31.59 17.13 -1.54
CA ASN A 40 31.25 18.29 -2.37
C ASN A 40 30.14 17.85 -3.34
N GLY A 41 28.96 18.45 -3.20
CA GLY A 41 27.79 18.39 -4.07
C GLY A 41 27.79 17.29 -5.13
N VAL A 42 27.04 16.22 -4.89
CA VAL A 42 26.75 15.21 -5.91
C VAL A 42 26.04 15.89 -7.07
N LYS A 43 26.82 16.18 -8.11
CA LYS A 43 26.36 16.78 -9.36
C LYS A 43 25.43 15.76 -9.99
N LEU A 44 24.15 16.11 -10.21
CA LEU A 44 23.27 15.34 -11.08
C LEU A 44 23.96 15.23 -12.43
N CYS A 45 24.50 14.05 -12.75
CA CYS A 45 25.17 13.83 -14.02
C CYS A 45 24.10 13.80 -15.12
N PRO A 46 24.28 14.51 -16.25
CA PRO A 46 23.30 14.52 -17.36
C PRO A 46 22.97 13.12 -17.90
N GLU A 47 23.92 12.20 -17.74
CA GLU A 47 23.84 10.79 -18.08
C GLU A 47 22.93 9.95 -17.16
N ASN A 48 22.58 10.47 -15.97
CA ASN A 48 21.62 9.87 -15.05
C ASN A 48 20.26 10.59 -15.12
N THR A 49 19.76 10.82 -16.33
CA THR A 49 18.48 11.45 -16.57
C THR A 49 17.69 10.67 -17.62
N LEU A 50 16.38 10.53 -17.42
CA LEU A 50 15.46 9.91 -18.36
C LEU A 50 14.23 10.82 -18.51
N GLU A 51 13.88 11.14 -19.74
CA GLU A 51 12.71 11.94 -20.06
C GLU A 51 11.63 11.08 -20.75
N ARG A 52 10.38 11.31 -20.36
CA ARG A 52 9.19 10.65 -20.91
C ARG A 52 8.10 11.67 -21.13
N SER A 53 7.52 11.65 -22.33
CA SER A 53 6.35 12.45 -22.66
C SER A 53 5.24 11.50 -23.09
N ALA A 54 4.13 11.49 -22.37
CA ALA A 54 2.97 10.69 -22.72
C ALA A 54 2.01 11.51 -23.63
N PRO A 55 1.22 10.85 -24.49
CA PRO A 55 0.27 11.52 -25.38
C PRO A 55 -0.78 12.40 -24.68
N GLY A 56 -0.99 12.22 -23.37
CA GLY A 56 -1.92 13.01 -22.55
C GLY A 56 -1.36 14.32 -21.98
N GLY A 57 -0.25 14.83 -22.50
CA GLY A 57 0.36 16.08 -22.00
C GLY A 57 1.10 15.93 -20.66
N VAL A 58 1.31 14.69 -20.22
CA VAL A 58 2.13 14.36 -19.05
C VAL A 58 3.59 14.30 -19.46
N HIS A 59 4.42 15.11 -18.81
CA HIS A 59 5.86 15.16 -19.01
C HIS A 59 6.58 14.74 -17.74
N GLN A 60 7.48 13.77 -17.82
CA GLN A 60 8.19 13.22 -16.68
C GLN A 60 9.69 13.27 -16.92
N VAL A 61 10.41 13.81 -15.94
CA VAL A 61 11.88 13.83 -15.92
C VAL A 61 12.34 13.08 -14.69
N TYR A 62 12.99 11.94 -14.91
CA TYR A 62 13.61 11.14 -13.86
C TYR A 62 15.09 11.46 -13.77
N CYS A 63 15.59 11.65 -12.56
CA CYS A 63 17.00 11.83 -12.24
C CYS A 63 17.39 10.85 -11.15
N TRP A 64 18.61 10.32 -11.16
CA TRP A 64 19.04 9.41 -10.09
C TRP A 64 20.51 9.57 -9.70
N ILE A 65 20.81 9.12 -8.48
CA ILE A 65 22.13 9.13 -7.88
C ILE A 65 22.39 7.75 -7.26
N HIS A 66 23.62 7.25 -7.43
CA HIS A 66 24.07 5.99 -6.83
C HIS A 66 24.88 6.20 -5.56
N GLY A 67 24.87 5.20 -4.68
CA GLY A 67 25.86 5.05 -3.61
C GLY A 67 25.82 6.16 -2.54
N LEU A 68 24.66 6.76 -2.31
CA LEU A 68 24.47 7.69 -1.20
C LEU A 68 24.74 6.96 0.11
N SER A 69 25.70 7.48 0.87
CA SER A 69 26.12 6.91 2.14
C SER A 69 25.44 7.65 3.29
N TYR A 70 24.75 6.92 4.16
CA TYR A 70 24.10 7.45 5.35
C TYR A 70 24.61 6.70 6.59
N ARG A 71 24.92 7.44 7.65
CA ARG A 71 25.24 6.86 8.95
C ARG A 71 24.09 7.13 9.92
N ASP A 72 23.57 6.08 10.54
CA ASP A 72 22.49 6.21 11.52
C ASP A 72 23.00 6.58 12.92
N ASP A 73 22.05 6.78 13.84
CA ASP A 73 22.27 7.12 15.25
C ASP A 73 23.03 6.04 16.03
N GLN A 74 23.00 4.80 15.55
CA GLN A 74 23.75 3.64 16.08
C GLN A 74 25.14 3.50 15.45
N GLY A 75 25.51 4.38 14.52
CA GLY A 75 26.80 4.39 13.84
C GLY A 75 26.92 3.39 12.68
N ARG A 76 25.83 2.72 12.29
CA ARG A 76 25.82 1.81 11.14
C ARG A 76 25.81 2.64 9.86
N THR A 77 26.53 2.16 8.84
CA THR A 77 26.61 2.83 7.54
C THR A 77 25.78 2.08 6.52
N TRP A 78 24.93 2.81 5.82
CA TRP A 78 24.01 2.34 4.79
C TRP A 78 24.38 2.97 3.47
N GLN A 79 24.26 2.19 2.39
CA GLN A 79 24.37 2.72 1.03
C GLN A 79 23.10 2.44 0.24
N PHE A 80 22.64 3.44 -0.50
CA PHE A 80 21.44 3.35 -1.31
C PHE A 80 21.52 4.25 -2.53
N ASN A 81 20.64 3.98 -3.49
CA ASN A 81 20.40 4.84 -4.64
C ASN A 81 19.20 5.74 -4.36
N ALA A 82 19.16 6.90 -4.97
CA ALA A 82 18.02 7.82 -4.89
C ALA A 82 17.54 8.20 -6.29
N ILE A 83 16.23 8.40 -6.41
CA ILE A 83 15.54 8.75 -7.64
C ILE A 83 14.66 9.97 -7.34
N GLU A 84 14.71 10.97 -8.20
CA GLU A 84 13.76 12.08 -8.27
C GLU A 84 12.98 11.99 -9.59
N CYS A 85 11.68 12.23 -9.56
CA CYS A 85 10.85 12.38 -10.75
C CYS A 85 10.08 13.70 -10.66
N LYS A 86 10.25 14.56 -11.66
CA LYS A 86 9.41 15.74 -11.86
C LYS A 86 8.37 15.40 -12.91
N GLU A 87 7.10 15.38 -12.49
CA GLU A 87 5.97 15.15 -13.37
C GLU A 87 5.22 16.47 -13.58
N THR A 88 5.11 16.91 -14.83
CA THR A 88 4.35 18.09 -15.22
C THR A 88 3.09 17.66 -15.97
N VAL A 89 1.93 18.09 -15.48
CA VAL A 89 0.63 17.84 -16.10
C VAL A 89 -0.09 19.17 -16.22
N GLU A 90 -0.51 19.54 -17.43
CA GLU A 90 -1.23 20.81 -17.69
C GLU A 90 -0.54 22.08 -17.14
N GLY A 91 0.79 22.05 -17.03
CA GLY A 91 1.60 23.17 -16.52
C GLY A 91 1.86 23.13 -15.01
N GLU A 92 1.24 22.21 -14.27
CA GLU A 92 1.55 21.97 -12.85
C GLU A 92 2.61 20.89 -12.70
N THR A 93 3.70 21.21 -12.01
CA THR A 93 4.80 20.27 -11.75
C THR A 93 4.76 19.73 -10.32
N THR A 94 4.67 18.41 -10.18
CA THR A 94 4.83 17.69 -8.92
C THR A 94 6.17 16.98 -8.88
N THR A 95 6.88 17.06 -7.76
CA THR A 95 8.16 16.34 -7.56
C THR A 95 7.94 15.14 -6.64
N PHE A 96 8.44 13.99 -7.06
CA PHE A 96 8.47 12.75 -6.31
C PHE A 96 9.92 12.33 -6.06
N ALA A 97 10.21 11.75 -4.90
CA ALA A 97 11.53 11.25 -4.57
C ALA A 97 11.45 9.89 -3.87
N TRP A 98 12.41 9.01 -4.18
CA TRP A 98 12.49 7.65 -3.64
C TRP A 98 13.93 7.29 -3.31
N ILE A 99 14.10 6.46 -2.28
CA ILE A 99 15.36 5.77 -1.96
C ILE A 99 15.16 4.29 -2.25
N THR A 100 16.16 3.65 -2.84
CA THR A 100 16.10 2.23 -3.21
C THR A 100 17.46 1.54 -3.06
N GLY A 101 17.44 0.29 -2.65
CA GLY A 101 18.61 -0.60 -2.72
C GLY A 101 18.77 -1.27 -4.09
N LEU A 102 17.79 -1.11 -5.00
CA LEU A 102 17.83 -1.67 -6.35
C LEU A 102 18.78 -0.88 -7.24
N GLU A 103 19.39 -1.56 -8.21
CA GLU A 103 20.20 -0.92 -9.22
C GLU A 103 19.35 -0.02 -10.12
N VAL A 104 19.74 1.25 -10.23
CA VAL A 104 19.01 2.26 -11.01
C VAL A 104 19.77 2.59 -12.29
N ASN A 105 19.10 2.49 -13.43
CA ASN A 105 19.60 2.95 -14.71
C ASN A 105 18.43 3.39 -15.60
N THR A 106 18.72 3.83 -16.82
CA THR A 106 17.72 4.29 -17.80
C THR A 106 16.62 3.26 -18.10
N CYS A 107 16.90 1.96 -17.92
CA CYS A 107 15.95 0.88 -18.17
C CYS A 107 15.13 0.52 -16.93
N THR A 108 15.63 0.76 -15.72
CA THR A 108 14.97 0.34 -14.48
C THR A 108 14.30 1.48 -13.71
N VAL A 109 14.74 2.73 -13.90
CA VAL A 109 14.30 3.89 -13.10
C VAL A 109 12.77 4.10 -13.13
N GLU A 110 12.17 3.98 -14.31
CA GLU A 110 10.73 4.16 -14.52
C GLU A 110 9.91 3.09 -13.79
N ASP A 111 10.38 1.84 -13.89
CA ASP A 111 9.75 0.68 -13.24
C ASP A 111 9.87 0.75 -11.71
N ILE A 112 11.03 1.13 -11.18
CA ILE A 112 11.24 1.32 -9.74
C ILE A 112 10.32 2.42 -9.20
N ALA A 113 10.25 3.56 -9.89
CA ALA A 113 9.39 4.68 -9.52
C ALA A 113 7.90 4.32 -9.57
N THR A 114 7.48 3.64 -10.64
CA THR A 114 6.06 3.36 -10.90
C THR A 114 5.55 2.15 -10.12
N LYS A 115 6.26 1.02 -10.19
CA LYS A 115 5.83 -0.25 -9.57
C LYS A 115 6.19 -0.33 -8.09
N GLY A 116 7.18 0.44 -7.63
CA GLY A 116 7.50 0.56 -6.21
C GLY A 116 6.79 1.76 -5.59
N GLY A 117 7.32 2.95 -5.91
CA GLY A 117 6.93 4.21 -5.28
C GLY A 117 5.45 4.57 -5.42
N ARG A 118 4.94 4.60 -6.66
CA ARG A 118 3.53 4.95 -6.92
C ARG A 118 2.58 3.85 -6.52
N HIS A 119 2.98 2.59 -6.67
CA HIS A 119 2.19 1.47 -6.18
C HIS A 119 1.99 1.52 -4.66
N ARG A 120 3.00 1.94 -3.87
CA ARG A 120 2.85 2.19 -2.43
C ARG A 120 1.78 3.24 -2.13
N TRP A 121 1.80 4.37 -2.85
CA TRP A 121 0.75 5.40 -2.73
C TRP A 121 -0.62 4.84 -3.08
N HIS A 122 -0.71 4.00 -4.12
CA HIS A 122 -1.98 3.38 -4.51
C HIS A 122 -2.49 2.39 -3.44
N ILE A 123 -1.62 1.55 -2.89
CA ILE A 123 -1.96 0.64 -1.77
C ILE A 123 -2.41 1.44 -0.56
N GLU A 124 -1.68 2.50 -0.20
CA GLU A 124 -2.01 3.34 0.94
C GLU A 124 -3.38 4.01 0.73
N ASN A 125 -3.58 4.70 -0.39
CA ASN A 125 -4.84 5.38 -0.64
C ASN A 125 -5.99 4.41 -0.78
N GLN A 126 -5.90 3.39 -1.63
CA GLN A 126 -7.03 2.49 -1.86
C GLN A 126 -7.27 1.55 -0.68
N GLY A 127 -6.21 1.01 -0.08
CA GLY A 127 -6.29 0.10 1.06
C GLY A 127 -6.83 0.80 2.30
N PHE A 128 -6.25 1.94 2.69
CA PHE A 128 -6.74 2.68 3.86
C PHE A 128 -8.11 3.31 3.60
N ASN A 129 -8.38 3.88 2.42
CA ASN A 129 -9.71 4.44 2.14
C ASN A 129 -10.80 3.36 2.20
N ARG A 130 -10.52 2.13 1.74
CA ARG A 130 -11.45 1.01 1.88
C ARG A 130 -11.68 0.63 3.35
N GLN A 131 -10.62 0.58 4.16
CA GLN A 131 -10.74 0.33 5.60
C GLN A 131 -11.52 1.44 6.34
N LYS A 132 -11.42 2.68 5.87
CA LYS A 132 -12.16 3.82 6.44
C LYS A 132 -13.63 3.82 6.01
N ASN A 133 -13.89 3.68 4.71
CA ASN A 133 -15.17 4.03 4.09
C ASN A 133 -16.02 2.83 3.62
N SER A 134 -15.50 1.60 3.64
CA SER A 134 -16.21 0.42 3.10
C SER A 134 -16.80 -0.52 4.16
N GLY A 135 -17.12 0.01 5.34
CA GLY A 135 -17.80 -0.73 6.41
C GLY A 135 -16.89 -1.41 7.43
N PHE A 136 -15.57 -1.31 7.28
CA PHE A 136 -14.59 -1.71 8.30
C PHE A 136 -14.47 -0.69 9.45
N ASN A 137 -14.91 0.55 9.23
CA ASN A 137 -14.98 1.62 10.23
C ASN A 137 -13.66 1.83 10.97
N LEU A 138 -12.54 1.88 10.25
CA LEU A 138 -11.21 2.05 10.85
C LEU A 138 -11.10 3.32 11.73
N GLU A 139 -11.87 4.36 11.41
CA GLU A 139 -11.88 5.63 12.17
C GLU A 139 -12.81 5.61 13.39
N HIS A 140 -13.61 4.55 13.55
CA HIS A 140 -14.50 4.44 14.69
C HIS A 140 -13.75 3.98 15.93
N VAL A 141 -13.88 4.74 17.02
CA VAL A 141 -13.21 4.46 18.30
C VAL A 141 -14.03 3.43 19.07
N PHE A 142 -13.70 2.15 18.91
CA PHE A 142 -14.34 1.05 19.65
C PHE A 142 -13.81 0.90 21.09
N SER A 143 -12.65 1.45 21.38
CA SER A 143 -12.07 1.53 22.73
C SER A 143 -11.13 2.73 22.84
N ILE A 144 -11.02 3.29 24.04
CA ILE A 144 -10.02 4.31 24.39
C ILE A 144 -8.77 3.71 25.03
N ASP A 145 -8.79 2.41 25.34
CA ASP A 145 -7.63 1.68 25.84
C ASP A 145 -6.73 1.25 24.67
N PRO A 146 -5.43 1.66 24.65
CA PRO A 146 -4.52 1.37 23.55
C PRO A 146 -4.35 -0.12 23.22
N GLU A 147 -4.36 -1.02 24.21
CA GLU A 147 -4.17 -2.46 23.94
C GLU A 147 -5.41 -3.06 23.27
N ASN A 148 -6.60 -2.66 23.71
CA ASN A 148 -7.85 -3.04 23.06
C ASN A 148 -7.98 -2.45 21.64
N LEU A 149 -7.48 -1.23 21.42
CA LEU A 149 -7.46 -0.62 20.09
C LEU A 149 -6.54 -1.40 19.13
N LYS A 150 -5.36 -1.85 19.59
CA LYS A 150 -4.46 -2.73 18.82
C LYS A 150 -5.16 -4.03 18.44
N ALA A 151 -5.82 -4.68 19.41
CA ALA A 151 -6.55 -5.92 19.15
C ALA A 151 -7.66 -5.73 18.08
N TYR A 152 -8.46 -4.67 18.19
CA TYR A 152 -9.46 -4.33 17.18
C TYR A 152 -8.82 -4.09 15.81
N TYR A 153 -7.71 -3.37 15.76
CA TYR A 153 -6.99 -3.10 14.52
C TYR A 153 -6.49 -4.39 13.85
N TYR A 154 -5.95 -5.36 14.61
CA TYR A 154 -5.53 -6.64 14.05
C TYR A 154 -6.72 -7.45 13.50
N LEU A 155 -7.85 -7.48 14.21
CA LEU A 155 -9.06 -8.13 13.71
C LEU A 155 -9.56 -7.49 12.41
N LEU A 156 -9.49 -6.16 12.32
CA LEU A 156 -9.82 -5.42 11.10
C LEU A 156 -8.89 -5.79 9.94
N GLN A 157 -7.56 -5.88 10.18
CA GLN A 157 -6.61 -6.29 9.15
C GLN A 157 -6.88 -7.73 8.66
N ILE A 158 -7.18 -8.66 9.57
CA ILE A 158 -7.52 -10.04 9.22
C ILE A 158 -8.80 -10.08 8.38
N ALA A 159 -9.85 -9.37 8.81
CA ALA A 159 -11.12 -9.31 8.08
C ALA A 159 -10.92 -8.71 6.67
N HIS A 160 -10.12 -7.65 6.55
CA HIS A 160 -9.81 -7.04 5.26
C HIS A 160 -8.99 -7.96 4.36
N MET A 161 -8.02 -8.70 4.92
CA MET A 161 -7.25 -9.69 4.17
C MET A 161 -8.13 -10.82 3.63
N ILE A 162 -9.02 -11.38 4.46
CA ILE A 162 -9.99 -12.40 4.03
C ILE A 162 -10.87 -11.85 2.91
N GLN A 163 -11.36 -10.62 3.05
CA GLN A 163 -12.16 -9.97 2.01
C GLN A 163 -11.40 -9.86 0.69
N GLN A 164 -10.15 -9.38 0.71
CA GLN A 164 -9.32 -9.27 -0.50
C GLN A 164 -9.10 -10.63 -1.16
N LEU A 165 -8.84 -11.68 -0.39
CA LEU A 165 -8.68 -13.05 -0.91
C LEU A 165 -9.96 -13.57 -1.55
N VAL A 166 -11.12 -13.28 -0.96
CA VAL A 166 -12.43 -13.66 -1.51
C VAL A 166 -12.75 -12.88 -2.79
N GLU A 167 -12.42 -11.59 -2.85
CA GLU A 167 -12.60 -10.76 -4.05
C GLU A 167 -11.68 -11.19 -5.21
N ALA A 168 -10.40 -11.47 -4.93
CA ALA A 168 -9.43 -11.88 -5.94
C ALA A 168 -9.62 -13.34 -6.38
N GLY A 169 -10.05 -14.21 -5.46
CA GLY A 169 -10.23 -15.64 -5.69
C GLY A 169 -11.35 -16.00 -6.67
N SER A 170 -11.38 -17.27 -7.09
CA SER A 170 -12.39 -17.78 -8.02
C SER A 170 -13.73 -18.12 -7.37
N LEU A 171 -13.81 -18.18 -6.04
CA LEU A 171 -14.99 -18.65 -5.29
C LEU A 171 -16.27 -17.93 -5.71
N LEU A 172 -16.28 -16.60 -5.65
CA LEU A 172 -17.47 -15.82 -5.99
C LEU A 172 -17.79 -15.88 -7.49
N ARG A 173 -16.76 -15.95 -8.34
CA ARG A 173 -16.93 -16.06 -9.80
C ARG A 173 -17.60 -17.37 -10.18
N ASN A 174 -17.11 -18.48 -9.63
CA ASN A 174 -17.63 -19.81 -9.88
C ASN A 174 -19.09 -19.93 -9.39
N LEU A 175 -19.36 -19.48 -8.15
CA LEU A 175 -20.71 -19.48 -7.61
C LEU A 175 -21.67 -18.61 -8.44
N ALA A 176 -21.25 -17.43 -8.88
CA ALA A 176 -22.10 -16.57 -9.70
C ALA A 176 -22.36 -17.16 -11.10
N ALA A 177 -21.38 -17.87 -11.66
CA ALA A 177 -21.51 -18.55 -12.95
C ALA A 177 -22.58 -19.66 -12.93
N GLU A 178 -22.78 -20.35 -11.80
CA GLU A 178 -23.88 -21.33 -11.64
C GLU A 178 -25.26 -20.71 -11.86
N PHE A 179 -25.40 -19.40 -11.61
CA PHE A 179 -26.63 -18.63 -11.83
C PHE A 179 -26.59 -17.79 -13.12
N GLY A 180 -25.56 -17.94 -13.96
CA GLY A 180 -25.36 -17.12 -15.17
C GLY A 180 -25.14 -15.64 -14.87
N ARG A 181 -24.54 -15.30 -13.72
CA ARG A 181 -24.33 -13.92 -13.24
C ARG A 181 -22.86 -13.63 -12.97
N THR A 182 -22.51 -12.35 -12.90
CA THR A 182 -21.25 -11.92 -12.27
C THR A 182 -21.41 -11.82 -10.73
N PRO A 183 -20.32 -11.85 -9.95
CA PRO A 183 -20.40 -11.64 -8.49
C PRO A 183 -21.17 -10.38 -8.10
N MET A 184 -20.97 -9.29 -8.85
CA MET A 184 -21.67 -8.04 -8.60
C MET A 184 -23.18 -8.16 -8.87
N GLN A 185 -23.60 -8.85 -9.93
CA GLN A 185 -25.01 -9.09 -10.22
C GLN A 185 -25.68 -10.06 -9.23
N LEU A 186 -24.91 -10.97 -8.64
CA LEU A 186 -25.44 -11.94 -7.68
C LEU A 186 -25.60 -11.31 -6.28
N PHE A 187 -24.59 -10.60 -5.79
CA PHE A 187 -24.55 -10.08 -4.43
C PHE A 187 -24.92 -8.60 -4.32
N GLY A 188 -24.83 -7.84 -5.42
CA GLY A 188 -25.11 -6.40 -5.49
C GLY A 188 -24.00 -5.53 -4.92
N SER A 189 -23.41 -5.92 -3.79
CA SER A 189 -22.23 -5.29 -3.22
C SER A 189 -21.48 -6.26 -2.31
N LEU A 190 -20.23 -5.93 -2.02
CA LEU A 190 -19.43 -6.67 -1.05
C LEU A 190 -19.99 -6.59 0.38
N LYS A 191 -20.61 -5.46 0.74
CA LYS A 191 -21.31 -5.30 2.01
C LYS A 191 -22.46 -6.30 2.15
N ASN A 192 -23.23 -6.51 1.08
CA ASN A 192 -24.30 -7.49 1.07
C ASN A 192 -23.76 -8.93 1.17
N LEU A 193 -22.63 -9.22 0.53
CA LEU A 193 -21.94 -10.50 0.71
C LEU A 193 -21.55 -10.71 2.17
N ALA A 194 -20.94 -9.71 2.80
CA ALA A 194 -20.54 -9.78 4.22
C ALA A 194 -21.74 -9.98 5.15
N HIS A 195 -22.87 -9.29 4.91
CA HIS A 195 -24.11 -9.52 5.67
C HIS A 195 -24.64 -10.93 5.48
N ARG A 196 -24.65 -11.48 4.25
CA ARG A 196 -25.08 -12.86 4.00
C ARG A 196 -24.18 -13.88 4.69
N LEU A 197 -22.87 -13.63 4.72
CA LEU A 197 -21.92 -14.47 5.44
C LEU A 197 -22.18 -14.41 6.96
N LEU A 198 -22.43 -13.23 7.51
CA LEU A 198 -22.79 -13.05 8.91
C LEU A 198 -24.11 -13.77 9.25
N ASP A 199 -25.11 -13.67 8.38
CA ASP A 199 -26.38 -14.38 8.55
C ASP A 199 -26.18 -15.90 8.47
N ALA A 200 -25.31 -16.38 7.57
CA ALA A 200 -24.93 -17.78 7.54
C ALA A 200 -24.31 -18.23 8.87
N PHE A 201 -23.38 -17.46 9.46
CA PHE A 201 -22.83 -17.79 10.77
C PHE A 201 -23.86 -17.75 11.91
N ARG A 202 -24.88 -16.90 11.81
CA ARG A 202 -25.93 -16.78 12.85
C ARG A 202 -26.97 -17.87 12.78
N TYR A 203 -27.34 -18.30 11.58
CA TYR A 203 -28.52 -19.13 11.34
C TYR A 203 -28.21 -20.51 10.76
N MET A 204 -27.01 -20.73 10.23
CA MET A 204 -26.59 -22.02 9.71
C MET A 204 -25.83 -22.80 10.78
N ILE A 205 -26.30 -24.01 11.07
CA ILE A 205 -25.53 -24.98 11.85
C ILE A 205 -24.53 -25.62 10.89
N LEU A 206 -23.25 -25.40 11.15
CA LEU A 206 -22.19 -26.12 10.45
C LEU A 206 -22.23 -27.59 10.90
N ASN A 207 -22.39 -28.50 9.94
CA ASN A 207 -22.36 -29.92 10.22
C ASN A 207 -20.90 -30.42 10.33
N ASP A 208 -20.71 -31.65 10.82
CA ASP A 208 -19.37 -32.22 11.01
C ASP A 208 -18.54 -32.28 9.72
N GLN A 209 -19.19 -32.34 8.55
CA GLN A 209 -18.50 -32.31 7.25
C GLN A 209 -17.81 -30.97 6.98
N ALA A 210 -18.28 -29.88 7.57
CA ALA A 210 -17.62 -28.57 7.45
C ALA A 210 -16.25 -28.54 8.14
N PHE A 211 -16.00 -29.47 9.07
CA PHE A 211 -14.75 -29.60 9.82
C PHE A 211 -13.89 -30.77 9.36
N ASP A 212 -14.25 -31.43 8.25
CA ASP A 212 -13.49 -32.55 7.69
C ASP A 212 -12.09 -32.10 7.25
N PRO A 213 -11.01 -32.56 7.92
CA PRO A 213 -9.65 -32.15 7.61
C PRO A 213 -9.19 -32.60 6.21
N LEU A 214 -9.69 -33.74 5.72
CA LEU A 214 -9.33 -34.25 4.39
C LEU A 214 -9.96 -33.37 3.31
N ARG A 215 -11.21 -32.96 3.51
CA ARG A 215 -11.89 -32.01 2.63
C ARG A 215 -11.21 -30.64 2.68
N ALA A 216 -10.87 -30.15 3.87
CA ALA A 216 -10.15 -28.89 4.03
C ALA A 216 -8.78 -28.93 3.32
N ALA A 217 -8.05 -30.05 3.40
CA ALA A 217 -6.76 -30.23 2.73
C ALA A 217 -6.85 -30.14 1.19
N SER A 218 -8.01 -30.40 0.60
CA SER A 218 -8.24 -30.27 -0.84
C SER A 218 -8.52 -28.82 -1.29
N ILE A 219 -8.85 -27.92 -0.35
CA ILE A 219 -9.14 -26.51 -0.64
C ILE A 219 -7.81 -25.77 -0.83
N GLN A 220 -7.51 -25.37 -2.05
CA GLN A 220 -6.35 -24.56 -2.38
C GLN A 220 -6.78 -23.16 -2.81
N ILE A 221 -6.28 -22.13 -2.12
CA ILE A 221 -6.33 -20.75 -2.61
C ILE A 221 -5.16 -20.58 -3.57
N ARG A 222 -5.44 -20.57 -4.87
CA ARG A 222 -4.46 -20.24 -5.91
C ARG A 222 -4.63 -18.78 -6.29
N LEU A 223 -3.57 -18.01 -6.13
CA LEU A 223 -3.49 -16.66 -6.69
C LEU A 223 -3.05 -16.81 -8.14
N ASP A 224 -3.79 -16.21 -9.05
CA ASP A 224 -3.43 -16.18 -10.46
C ASP A 224 -2.14 -15.38 -10.63
N SER A 225 -1.12 -15.99 -11.25
CA SER A 225 0.19 -15.36 -11.44
C SER A 225 0.34 -14.70 -12.81
N SER A 226 -0.72 -14.70 -13.61
CA SER A 226 -0.75 -14.12 -14.96
C SER A 226 -0.85 -12.60 -14.96
#